data_AF-A0A1A2Z0A0-F1
#
_entry.id   AF-A0A1A2Z0A0-F1
#
_cell.length_a   1.000
_cell.length_b   1.000
_cell.length_c   1.000
_cell.angle_alpha   90.00
_cell.angle_beta   90.00
_cell.angle_gamma   90.00
#
_symmetry.space_group_name_H-M   'P 1'
#
loop_
_entity.id
_entity.type
_entity.pdbx_description
1 polymer ?
#
loop_
_entity_poly.entity_id
_entity_poly.type
_entity_poly.pdbx_seq_one_letter_code
_entity_poly.pdbx_strand_id
1 'polypeptide(L)'
;MTRVSESAGNRAPGARQARDLVRVAFAPAVVALGIIAAVTLLQLLIANSDMTGAPGAIASMWLAVHQVPISIGGRELGVLPLLPVLLMVWGTARTSARATSPTSSWLVVRWVIASALGGPLLMAAIALAVIHDASSVITELQTPSALRAFGGVLVVHAIGAAIGVWSRVGRRALAASPLPNWLGDSLRAAVAGVLALLGLSGLVTAGSLVVHWSTMQELYGITDSIFGEFSLTVLSVLYAPNVIVGTSAVAVGSSAHLGFATFSPFTVFGGDMPALPILAAAPTPPLGPVWVALLIVGASSGVAVGQQCARHALPLLPALAKLLVAAVAGALVMSLLAYGGSGRLGNFGDVGVDQGALLIGVFFWFAVVGWITVVMAGGIRPIRLRRPRRPRAAPVEEPVLFEDPEDEIDDEPAGESVEEGPTVSEDDEPARESAAEDDQTPD
;
A
#
# COMPACT_ATOMS: atom_id res chain seq x y z
N MET A 1 45.99 30.46 20.15
CA MET A 1 45.92 29.68 18.88
C MET A 1 45.28 28.32 19.14
N THR A 2 43.97 28.23 19.02
CA THR A 2 43.22 26.96 19.10
C THR A 2 42.94 26.46 17.68
N ARG A 3 43.50 25.30 17.30
CA ARG A 3 43.19 24.67 16.01
C ARG A 3 41.78 24.09 16.08
N VAL A 4 40.82 24.76 15.44
CA VAL A 4 39.51 24.16 15.15
C VAL A 4 39.73 22.98 14.20
N SER A 5 39.18 21.82 14.55
CA SER A 5 39.32 20.58 13.78
C SER A 5 38.40 20.58 12.55
N GLU A 6 38.85 21.26 11.50
CA GLU A 6 38.16 21.35 10.21
C GLU A 6 38.23 20.02 9.42
N SER A 7 37.46 19.01 9.83
CA SER A 7 37.36 17.73 9.10
C SER A 7 35.96 17.12 8.99
N ALA A 8 34.95 17.67 9.68
CA ALA A 8 33.59 17.11 9.69
C ALA A 8 32.62 17.74 8.65
N GLY A 9 32.92 18.93 8.12
CA GLY A 9 31.95 19.73 7.35
C GLY A 9 31.80 19.37 5.87
N ASN A 10 32.90 19.06 5.16
CA ASN A 10 32.94 19.18 3.70
C ASN A 10 32.61 17.90 2.90
N ARG A 11 31.62 17.11 3.34
CA ARG A 11 30.99 16.13 2.43
C ARG A 11 30.07 16.90 1.48
N ALA A 12 30.50 17.10 0.24
CA ALA A 12 29.73 17.79 -0.79
C ALA A 12 28.29 17.20 -0.91
N PRO A 13 27.24 18.03 -1.09
CA PRO A 13 25.85 17.56 -1.17
C PRO A 13 25.63 16.42 -2.17
N GLY A 14 26.30 16.47 -3.33
CA GLY A 14 26.24 15.43 -4.37
C GLY A 14 26.74 14.05 -3.91
N ALA A 15 27.74 13.98 -3.03
CA ALA A 15 28.27 12.70 -2.54
C ALA A 15 27.27 11.96 -1.62
N ARG A 16 26.44 12.71 -0.86
CA ARG A 16 25.33 12.12 -0.09
C ARG A 16 24.26 11.59 -1.03
N GLN A 17 23.84 12.41 -2.01
CA GLN A 17 22.82 12.04 -2.98
C GLN A 17 23.22 10.82 -3.81
N ALA A 18 24.44 10.76 -4.35
CA ALA A 18 24.94 9.61 -5.10
C ALA A 18 24.92 8.32 -4.27
N ARG A 19 25.37 8.38 -3.01
CA ARG A 19 25.33 7.22 -2.10
C ARG A 19 23.92 6.74 -1.83
N ASP A 20 22.96 7.65 -1.67
CA ASP A 20 21.58 7.27 -1.40
C ASP A 20 20.87 6.72 -2.66
N LEU A 21 21.21 7.21 -3.86
CA LEU A 21 20.80 6.60 -5.14
C LEU A 21 21.36 5.19 -5.33
N VAL A 22 22.65 4.96 -5.04
CA VAL A 22 23.27 3.61 -5.07
C VAL A 22 22.59 2.66 -4.07
N ARG A 23 22.24 3.15 -2.88
CA ARG A 23 21.48 2.35 -1.89
C ARG A 23 20.07 2.02 -2.37
N VAL A 24 19.38 2.94 -3.04
CA VAL A 24 18.08 2.66 -3.66
C VAL A 24 18.20 1.61 -4.75
N ALA A 25 19.24 1.70 -5.60
CA ALA A 25 19.47 0.79 -6.70
C ALA A 25 19.79 -0.65 -6.29
N PHE A 26 20.67 -0.84 -5.29
CA PHE A 26 21.22 -2.17 -5.01
C PHE A 26 20.83 -2.77 -3.66
N ALA A 27 20.45 -1.98 -2.64
CA ALA A 27 20.35 -2.55 -1.28
C ALA A 27 19.28 -3.65 -1.13
N PRO A 28 18.03 -3.52 -1.64
CA PRO A 28 17.04 -4.60 -1.53
C PRO A 28 17.47 -5.85 -2.31
N ALA A 29 17.95 -5.64 -3.54
CA ALA A 29 18.35 -6.68 -4.47
C ALA A 29 19.58 -7.49 -3.99
N VAL A 30 20.61 -6.82 -3.47
CA VAL A 30 21.83 -7.45 -2.93
C VAL A 30 21.58 -8.13 -1.59
N VAL A 31 20.75 -7.56 -0.71
CA VAL A 31 20.38 -8.22 0.55
C VAL A 31 19.61 -9.52 0.26
N ALA A 32 18.66 -9.50 -0.67
CA ALA A 32 17.97 -10.72 -1.09
C ALA A 32 18.93 -11.74 -1.71
N LEU A 33 19.84 -11.31 -2.59
CA LEU A 33 20.86 -12.20 -3.18
C LEU A 33 21.74 -12.85 -2.10
N GLY A 34 22.17 -12.10 -1.09
CA GLY A 34 22.97 -12.63 0.03
C GLY A 34 22.21 -13.65 0.88
N ILE A 35 20.92 -13.40 1.17
CA ILE A 35 20.06 -14.35 1.89
C ILE A 35 19.85 -15.62 1.06
N ILE A 36 19.53 -15.49 -0.23
CA ILE A 36 19.36 -16.61 -1.15
C ILE A 36 20.65 -17.43 -1.26
N ALA A 37 21.80 -16.78 -1.40
CA ALA A 37 23.10 -17.44 -1.44
C ALA A 37 23.37 -18.25 -0.16
N ALA A 38 23.15 -17.66 1.01
CA ALA A 38 23.32 -18.34 2.29
C ALA A 38 22.39 -19.56 2.44
N VAL A 39 21.10 -19.41 2.12
CA VAL A 39 20.12 -20.51 2.18
C VAL A 39 20.45 -21.61 1.17
N THR A 40 20.84 -21.26 -0.06
CA THR A 40 21.17 -22.23 -1.11
C THR A 40 22.39 -23.06 -0.73
N LEU A 41 23.47 -22.41 -0.29
CA LEU A 41 24.70 -23.09 0.11
C LEU A 41 24.49 -23.96 1.35
N LEU A 42 23.69 -23.50 2.32
CA LEU A 42 23.30 -24.29 3.48
C LEU A 42 22.48 -25.52 3.08
N GLN A 43 21.52 -25.37 2.16
CA GLN A 43 20.68 -26.46 1.69
C GLN A 43 21.48 -27.52 0.92
N LEU A 44 22.42 -27.10 0.06
CA LEU A 44 23.31 -28.00 -0.67
C LEU A 44 24.28 -28.72 0.29
N LEU A 45 24.82 -28.01 1.30
CA LEU A 45 25.68 -28.60 2.33
C LEU A 45 24.94 -29.68 3.14
N ILE A 46 23.72 -29.41 3.58
CA ILE A 46 22.92 -30.36 4.37
C ILE A 46 22.44 -31.54 3.51
N ALA A 47 22.17 -31.32 2.22
CA ALA A 47 21.88 -32.38 1.27
C ALA A 47 23.14 -33.16 0.81
N ASN A 48 24.33 -32.82 1.32
CA ASN A 48 25.62 -33.37 0.88
C ASN A 48 25.77 -33.38 -0.66
N SER A 49 25.34 -32.28 -1.29
CA SER A 49 25.29 -32.10 -2.75
C SER A 49 26.47 -31.29 -3.26
N ASP A 50 26.85 -31.51 -4.52
CA ASP A 50 27.94 -30.77 -5.17
C ASP A 50 27.64 -29.26 -5.29
N MET A 51 28.67 -28.43 -5.08
CA MET A 51 28.57 -26.98 -5.19
C MET A 51 28.50 -26.46 -6.64
N THR A 52 28.74 -27.31 -7.64
CA THR A 52 28.89 -26.93 -9.06
C THR A 52 27.68 -26.15 -9.60
N GLY A 53 26.46 -26.52 -9.19
CA GLY A 53 25.23 -25.85 -9.60
C GLY A 53 24.85 -24.61 -8.77
N ALA A 54 25.59 -24.29 -7.70
CA ALA A 54 25.19 -23.23 -6.76
C ALA A 54 25.02 -21.85 -7.42
N PRO A 55 25.90 -21.35 -8.31
CA PRO A 55 25.70 -20.04 -8.94
C PRO A 55 24.41 -19.96 -9.77
N GLY A 56 24.12 -21.01 -10.57
CA GLY A 56 22.91 -21.11 -11.38
C GLY A 56 21.64 -21.21 -10.53
N ALA A 57 21.68 -21.98 -9.43
CA ALA A 57 20.57 -22.09 -8.48
C ALA A 57 20.29 -20.74 -7.76
N ILE A 58 21.33 -20.06 -7.27
CA ILE A 58 21.23 -18.76 -6.60
C ILE A 58 20.65 -17.70 -7.55
N ALA A 59 21.14 -17.63 -8.78
CA ALA A 59 20.64 -16.70 -9.79
C ALA A 59 19.18 -17.00 -10.16
N SER A 60 18.81 -18.29 -10.31
CA SER A 60 17.43 -18.70 -10.60
C SER A 60 16.46 -18.34 -9.47
N MET A 61 16.85 -18.61 -8.22
CA MET A 61 16.04 -18.21 -7.05
C MET A 61 15.94 -16.70 -6.90
N TRP A 62 16.99 -15.94 -7.24
CA TRP A 62 16.92 -14.48 -7.24
C TRP A 62 15.91 -13.95 -8.28
N LEU A 63 15.84 -14.56 -9.47
CA LEU A 63 14.80 -14.26 -10.46
C LEU A 63 13.40 -14.72 -9.98
N ALA A 64 13.29 -15.84 -9.28
CA ALA A 64 12.00 -16.31 -8.75
C ALA A 64 11.39 -15.37 -7.70
N VAL A 65 12.21 -14.69 -6.88
CA VAL A 65 11.76 -13.59 -6.00
C VAL A 65 11.19 -12.38 -6.78
N HIS A 66 11.32 -12.38 -8.11
CA HIS A 66 10.73 -11.40 -9.02
C HIS A 66 9.65 -12.00 -9.95
N GLN A 67 9.00 -13.11 -9.56
CA GLN A 67 7.93 -13.78 -10.32
C GLN A 67 8.36 -14.29 -11.72
N VAL A 68 9.61 -14.74 -11.82
CA VAL A 68 10.15 -15.40 -13.00
C VAL A 68 10.12 -16.92 -12.78
N PRO A 69 9.34 -17.70 -13.55
CA PRO A 69 9.26 -19.14 -13.38
C PRO A 69 10.62 -19.83 -13.54
N ILE A 70 10.84 -20.88 -12.75
CA ILE A 70 12.01 -21.77 -12.88
C ILE A 70 11.56 -23.02 -13.63
N SER A 71 12.26 -23.41 -14.68
CA SER A 71 11.99 -24.66 -15.41
C SER A 71 13.14 -25.65 -15.25
N ILE A 72 12.83 -26.86 -14.78
CA ILE A 72 13.78 -27.94 -14.54
C ILE A 72 13.26 -29.21 -15.21
N GLY A 73 14.07 -29.84 -16.07
CA GLY A 73 13.70 -31.10 -16.74
C GLY A 73 12.39 -30.99 -17.54
N GLY A 74 12.11 -29.82 -18.15
CA GLY A 74 10.89 -29.54 -18.90
C GLY A 74 9.63 -29.27 -18.05
N ARG A 75 9.74 -29.20 -16.71
CA ARG A 75 8.63 -28.86 -15.81
C ARG A 75 8.79 -27.45 -15.26
N GLU A 76 7.74 -26.63 -15.38
CA GLU A 76 7.71 -25.25 -14.91
C GLU A 76 7.21 -25.16 -13.45
N LEU A 77 7.99 -24.46 -12.62
CA LEU A 77 7.63 -23.97 -11.29
C LEU A 77 7.36 -22.46 -11.40
N GLY A 78 6.13 -22.13 -11.79
CA GLY A 78 5.63 -20.76 -11.95
C GLY A 78 4.76 -20.27 -10.79
N VAL A 79 4.21 -21.17 -9.97
CA VAL A 79 3.53 -20.80 -8.71
C VAL A 79 4.60 -20.49 -7.67
N LEU A 80 4.97 -19.22 -7.55
CA LEU A 80 6.07 -18.80 -6.70
C LEU A 80 5.55 -18.20 -5.37
N PRO A 81 6.30 -18.34 -4.25
CA PRO A 81 5.86 -17.80 -2.97
C PRO A 81 5.78 -16.27 -3.04
N LEU A 82 4.65 -15.70 -2.61
CA LEU A 82 4.42 -14.26 -2.63
C LEU A 82 5.23 -13.50 -1.57
N LEU A 83 5.56 -14.13 -0.43
CA LEU A 83 6.20 -13.41 0.68
C LEU A 83 7.56 -12.78 0.33
N PRO A 84 8.51 -13.47 -0.34
CA PRO A 84 9.75 -12.85 -0.81
C PRO A 84 9.52 -11.66 -1.75
N VAL A 85 8.51 -11.74 -2.62
CA VAL A 85 8.17 -10.67 -3.58
C VAL A 85 7.62 -9.45 -2.85
N LEU A 86 6.74 -9.65 -1.88
CA LEU A 86 6.20 -8.59 -1.03
C LEU A 86 7.31 -7.93 -0.18
N LEU A 87 8.28 -8.71 0.32
CA LEU A 87 9.46 -8.20 1.01
C LEU A 87 10.38 -7.38 0.07
N MET A 88 10.51 -7.77 -1.20
CA MET A 88 11.25 -7.00 -2.20
C MET A 88 10.56 -5.66 -2.51
N VAL A 89 9.24 -5.69 -2.76
CA VAL A 89 8.40 -4.48 -2.93
C VAL A 89 8.56 -3.55 -1.73
N TRP A 90 8.46 -4.09 -0.50
CA TRP A 90 8.63 -3.32 0.74
C TRP A 90 10.04 -2.74 0.89
N GLY A 91 11.08 -3.52 0.56
CA GLY A 91 12.47 -3.08 0.61
C GLY A 91 12.72 -1.90 -0.31
N THR A 92 12.28 -2.02 -1.56
CA THR A 92 12.39 -0.96 -2.59
C THR A 92 11.52 0.26 -2.27
N ALA A 93 10.33 0.07 -1.70
CA ALA A 93 9.51 1.17 -1.19
C ALA A 93 10.21 1.90 -0.03
N ARG A 94 10.80 1.17 0.92
CA ARG A 94 11.49 1.72 2.09
C ARG A 94 12.76 2.48 1.71
N THR A 95 13.55 2.00 0.75
CA THR A 95 14.74 2.73 0.25
C THR A 95 14.33 3.97 -0.54
N SER A 96 13.38 3.84 -1.48
CA SER A 96 12.88 4.97 -2.28
C SER A 96 12.25 6.07 -1.41
N ALA A 97 11.49 5.70 -0.38
CA ALA A 97 10.93 6.62 0.61
C ALA A 97 11.97 7.23 1.55
N ARG A 98 13.17 6.65 1.69
CA ARG A 98 14.28 7.24 2.47
C ARG A 98 15.11 8.21 1.63
N ALA A 99 15.26 7.97 0.33
CA ALA A 99 15.93 8.87 -0.60
C ALA A 99 15.04 10.04 -1.08
N THR A 100 13.74 10.03 -0.77
CA THR A 100 12.78 11.07 -1.18
C THR A 100 12.32 11.91 0.01
N SER A 101 12.54 13.22 -0.03
CA SER A 101 11.92 14.20 0.87
C SER A 101 10.55 14.63 0.33
N PRO A 102 9.57 15.00 1.18
CA PRO A 102 8.35 15.68 0.73
C PRO A 102 8.61 16.93 -0.15
N THR A 103 9.73 17.62 0.12
CA THR A 103 10.19 18.81 -0.61
C THR A 103 11.17 18.51 -1.77
N SER A 104 11.49 17.24 -2.06
CA SER A 104 12.39 16.87 -3.16
C SER A 104 11.87 17.40 -4.51
N SER A 105 12.78 17.96 -5.31
CA SER A 105 12.47 18.40 -6.67
C SER A 105 12.11 17.20 -7.57
N TRP A 106 11.34 17.46 -8.63
CA TRP A 106 10.93 16.42 -9.57
C TRP A 106 12.11 15.70 -10.24
N LEU A 107 13.23 16.39 -10.45
CA LEU A 107 14.47 15.79 -10.95
C LEU A 107 15.04 14.76 -9.96
N VAL A 108 15.08 15.06 -8.66
CA VAL A 108 15.52 14.10 -7.63
C VAL A 108 14.59 12.88 -7.59
N VAL A 109 13.27 13.09 -7.64
CA VAL A 109 12.29 11.99 -7.67
C VAL A 109 12.50 11.09 -8.89
N ARG A 110 12.73 11.67 -10.08
CA ARG A 110 13.04 10.91 -11.30
C ARG A 110 14.32 10.10 -11.16
N TRP A 111 15.38 10.63 -10.55
CA TRP A 111 16.61 9.87 -10.29
C TRP A 111 16.40 8.74 -9.29
N VAL A 112 15.63 8.95 -8.21
CA VAL A 112 15.30 7.86 -7.26
C VAL A 112 14.56 6.72 -7.96
N ILE A 113 13.58 7.02 -8.82
CA ILE A 113 12.88 6.01 -9.62
C ILE A 113 13.85 5.32 -10.60
N ALA A 114 14.63 6.09 -11.36
CA ALA A 114 15.59 5.53 -12.31
C ALA A 114 16.63 4.61 -11.64
N SER A 115 17.11 4.97 -10.45
CA SER A 115 18.00 4.12 -9.65
C SER A 115 17.29 2.86 -9.15
N ALA A 116 16.07 2.97 -8.61
CA ALA A 116 15.27 1.85 -8.11
C ALA A 116 14.97 0.79 -9.18
N LEU A 117 14.90 1.19 -10.46
CA LEU A 117 14.71 0.28 -11.58
C LEU A 117 16.04 -0.19 -12.19
N GLY A 118 17.00 0.71 -12.39
CA GLY A 118 18.25 0.42 -13.10
C GLY A 118 19.17 -0.58 -12.39
N GLY A 119 19.31 -0.48 -11.07
CA GLY A 119 20.15 -1.39 -10.28
C GLY A 119 19.68 -2.85 -10.35
N PRO A 120 18.39 -3.13 -10.07
CA PRO A 120 17.86 -4.50 -10.14
C PRO A 120 17.82 -5.04 -11.57
N LEU A 121 17.58 -4.21 -12.58
CA LEU A 121 17.65 -4.64 -13.99
C LEU A 121 19.09 -5.04 -14.38
N LEU A 122 20.12 -4.32 -13.92
CA LEU A 122 21.51 -4.74 -14.10
C LEU A 122 21.78 -6.10 -13.42
N MET A 123 21.27 -6.30 -12.19
CA MET A 123 21.39 -7.59 -11.51
C MET A 123 20.63 -8.71 -12.23
N ALA A 124 19.48 -8.43 -12.85
CA ALA A 124 18.76 -9.39 -13.67
C ALA A 124 19.53 -9.80 -14.93
N ALA A 125 20.23 -8.88 -15.58
CA ALA A 125 21.12 -9.19 -16.70
C ALA A 125 22.27 -10.10 -16.27
N ILE A 126 22.89 -9.83 -15.11
CA ILE A 126 23.94 -10.68 -14.54
C ILE A 126 23.38 -12.07 -14.17
N ALA A 127 22.21 -12.13 -13.53
CA ALA A 127 21.57 -13.40 -13.17
C ALA A 127 21.25 -14.25 -14.41
N LEU A 128 20.70 -13.64 -15.48
CA LEU A 128 20.47 -14.33 -16.76
C LEU A 128 21.76 -14.86 -17.38
N ALA A 129 22.86 -14.08 -17.35
CA ALA A 129 24.15 -14.53 -17.86
C ALA A 129 24.69 -15.73 -17.06
N VAL A 130 24.59 -15.70 -15.72
CA VAL A 130 25.01 -16.81 -14.85
C VAL A 130 24.14 -18.06 -15.06
N ILE A 131 22.82 -17.92 -15.25
CA ILE A 131 21.95 -19.07 -15.55
C ILE A 131 22.27 -19.63 -16.94
N HIS A 132 22.58 -18.77 -17.92
CA HIS A 132 22.94 -19.22 -19.26
C HIS A 132 24.25 -20.01 -19.27
N ASP A 133 25.28 -19.51 -18.59
CA ASP A 133 26.54 -20.23 -18.37
C ASP A 133 26.29 -21.58 -17.68
N ALA A 134 25.56 -21.58 -16.55
CA ALA A 134 25.21 -22.81 -15.82
C ALA A 134 24.40 -23.82 -16.65
N SER A 135 23.47 -23.37 -17.51
CA SER A 135 22.66 -24.22 -18.38
C SER A 135 23.47 -24.96 -19.46
N SER A 136 24.67 -24.48 -19.78
CA SER A 136 25.58 -25.17 -20.71
C SER A 136 26.19 -26.44 -20.11
N VAL A 137 26.26 -26.52 -18.76
CA VAL A 137 26.78 -27.67 -18.01
C VAL A 137 25.66 -28.50 -17.40
N ILE A 138 24.60 -27.85 -16.90
CA ILE A 138 23.45 -28.49 -16.25
C ILE A 138 22.27 -28.46 -17.23
N THR A 139 22.19 -29.48 -18.08
CA THR A 139 21.22 -29.56 -19.19
C THR A 139 19.76 -29.63 -18.75
N GLU A 140 19.48 -29.96 -17.49
CA GLU A 140 18.12 -29.91 -16.92
C GLU A 140 17.66 -28.48 -16.58
N LEU A 141 18.59 -27.55 -16.34
CA LEU A 141 18.28 -26.17 -15.98
C LEU A 141 18.06 -25.32 -17.24
N GLN A 142 16.84 -24.82 -17.42
CA GLN A 142 16.51 -24.01 -18.59
C GLN A 142 16.67 -22.51 -18.32
N THR A 143 17.21 -21.78 -19.28
CA THR A 143 17.26 -20.31 -19.24
C THR A 143 15.86 -19.70 -19.37
N PRO A 144 15.39 -18.90 -18.40
CA PRO A 144 14.12 -18.20 -18.52
C PRO A 144 14.20 -17.13 -19.60
N SER A 145 13.08 -16.82 -20.27
CA SER A 145 13.06 -15.82 -21.33
C SER A 145 13.43 -14.43 -20.79
N ALA A 146 14.37 -13.76 -21.46
CA ALA A 146 14.89 -12.46 -21.02
C ALA A 146 13.77 -11.43 -20.81
N LEU A 147 12.77 -11.38 -21.70
CA LEU A 147 11.62 -10.48 -21.57
C LEU A 147 10.83 -10.73 -20.28
N ARG A 148 10.59 -11.98 -19.89
CA ARG A 148 9.86 -12.31 -18.65
C ARG A 148 10.72 -12.02 -17.41
N ALA A 149 12.02 -12.28 -17.48
CA ALA A 149 12.97 -11.97 -16.41
C ALA A 149 13.09 -10.47 -16.13
N PHE A 150 13.37 -9.65 -17.16
CA PHE A 150 13.39 -8.20 -17.03
C PHE A 150 12.02 -7.63 -16.68
N GLY A 151 10.93 -8.18 -17.24
CA GLY A 151 9.56 -7.76 -16.95
C GLY A 151 9.16 -7.96 -15.48
N GLY A 152 9.42 -9.13 -14.92
CA GLY A 152 9.13 -9.43 -13.51
C GLY A 152 9.90 -8.51 -12.55
N VAL A 153 11.21 -8.36 -12.78
CA VAL A 153 12.07 -7.45 -12.00
C VAL A 153 11.59 -6.00 -12.12
N LEU A 154 11.29 -5.53 -13.33
CA LEU A 154 10.76 -4.19 -13.58
C LEU A 154 9.46 -3.94 -12.82
N VAL A 155 8.50 -4.86 -12.88
CA VAL A 155 7.19 -4.72 -12.22
C VAL A 155 7.34 -4.65 -10.70
N VAL A 156 8.09 -5.59 -10.09
CA VAL A 156 8.30 -5.64 -8.64
C VAL A 156 8.95 -4.35 -8.12
N HIS A 157 10.01 -3.89 -8.78
CA HIS A 157 10.70 -2.66 -8.37
C HIS A 157 9.94 -1.38 -8.73
N ALA A 158 9.14 -1.37 -9.79
CA ALA A 158 8.26 -0.25 -10.12
C ALA A 158 7.13 -0.08 -9.09
N ILE A 159 6.49 -1.17 -8.66
CA ILE A 159 5.49 -1.15 -7.58
C ILE A 159 6.14 -0.63 -6.29
N GLY A 160 7.30 -1.16 -5.91
CA GLY A 160 8.06 -0.70 -4.75
C GLY A 160 8.41 0.78 -4.82
N ALA A 161 9.03 1.24 -5.91
CA ALA A 161 9.40 2.63 -6.12
C ALA A 161 8.18 3.56 -6.11
N ALA A 162 7.08 3.17 -6.75
CA ALA A 162 5.83 3.93 -6.76
C ALA A 162 5.27 4.11 -5.35
N ILE A 163 5.13 3.03 -4.57
CA ILE A 163 4.67 3.08 -3.17
C ILE A 163 5.60 3.96 -2.33
N GLY A 164 6.92 3.77 -2.46
CA GLY A 164 7.94 4.50 -1.71
C GLY A 164 7.91 6.00 -1.97
N VAL A 165 7.94 6.40 -3.24
CA VAL A 165 7.84 7.82 -3.65
C VAL A 165 6.48 8.41 -3.25
N TRP A 166 5.38 7.69 -3.51
CA TRP A 166 4.03 8.15 -3.20
C TRP A 166 3.84 8.45 -1.70
N SER A 167 4.41 7.61 -0.82
CA SER A 167 4.36 7.83 0.64
C SER A 167 4.93 9.19 1.08
N ARG A 168 5.82 9.79 0.27
CA ARG A 168 6.50 11.05 0.56
C ARG A 168 5.92 12.24 -0.19
N VAL A 169 5.73 12.12 -1.51
CA VAL A 169 5.29 13.25 -2.36
C VAL A 169 3.84 13.14 -2.82
N GLY A 170 3.14 12.03 -2.61
CA GLY A 170 1.78 11.80 -3.11
C GLY A 170 0.76 12.86 -2.69
N ARG A 171 0.83 13.34 -1.43
CA ARG A 171 -0.01 14.46 -0.96
C ARG A 171 0.27 15.77 -1.70
N ARG A 172 1.53 16.09 -1.96
CA ARG A 172 1.95 17.28 -2.73
C ARG A 172 1.57 17.14 -4.21
N ALA A 173 1.70 15.93 -4.77
CA ALA A 173 1.29 15.63 -6.14
C ALA A 173 -0.23 15.77 -6.33
N LEU A 174 -1.05 15.27 -5.39
CA LEU A 174 -2.50 15.49 -5.40
C LEU A 174 -2.87 16.97 -5.29
N ALA A 175 -2.25 17.70 -4.37
CA ALA A 175 -2.53 19.13 -4.19
C ALA A 175 -2.14 20.00 -5.39
N ALA A 176 -1.18 19.55 -6.21
CA ALA A 176 -0.77 20.20 -7.46
C ALA A 176 -1.50 19.64 -8.71
N SER A 177 -2.47 18.76 -8.54
CA SER A 177 -3.20 18.08 -9.62
C SER A 177 -4.64 18.63 -9.73
N PRO A 178 -5.26 18.65 -10.93
CA PRO A 178 -6.69 18.95 -11.09
C PRO A 178 -7.61 17.85 -10.51
N LEU A 179 -7.07 16.78 -9.93
CA LEU A 179 -7.84 15.66 -9.39
C LEU A 179 -8.61 16.05 -8.10
N PRO A 180 -9.77 15.42 -7.82
CA PRO A 180 -10.55 15.73 -6.63
C PRO A 180 -9.80 15.46 -5.32
N ASN A 181 -9.93 16.35 -4.35
CA ASN A 181 -9.27 16.26 -3.04
C ASN A 181 -9.59 14.98 -2.24
N TRP A 182 -10.75 14.36 -2.48
CA TRP A 182 -11.17 13.09 -1.85
C TRP A 182 -10.47 11.85 -2.43
N LEU A 183 -9.74 11.96 -3.54
CA LEU A 183 -9.08 10.83 -4.18
C LEU A 183 -8.07 10.14 -3.24
N GLY A 184 -7.32 10.93 -2.47
CA GLY A 184 -6.35 10.40 -1.50
C GLY A 184 -6.99 9.59 -0.37
N ASP A 185 -8.24 9.89 -0.01
CA ASP A 185 -9.01 9.08 0.94
C ASP A 185 -9.56 7.80 0.31
N SER A 186 -9.81 7.79 -1.00
CA SER A 186 -10.26 6.60 -1.73
C SER A 186 -9.18 5.52 -1.69
N LEU A 187 -7.92 5.91 -1.86
CA LEU A 187 -6.77 5.00 -1.71
C LEU A 187 -6.64 4.48 -0.28
N ARG A 188 -6.90 5.31 0.74
CA ARG A 188 -6.93 4.85 2.16
C ARG A 188 -8.03 3.83 2.39
N ALA A 189 -9.22 4.04 1.80
CA ALA A 189 -10.35 3.12 1.89
C ALA A 189 -10.07 1.79 1.16
N ALA A 190 -9.46 1.83 -0.02
CA ALA A 190 -8.99 0.63 -0.72
C ALA A 190 -7.98 -0.17 0.12
N VAL A 191 -6.98 0.49 0.69
CA VAL A 191 -5.99 -0.15 1.59
C VAL A 191 -6.66 -0.74 2.83
N ALA A 192 -7.61 -0.03 3.46
CA ALA A 192 -8.35 -0.55 4.61
C ALA A 192 -9.17 -1.80 4.27
N GLY A 193 -9.89 -1.81 3.14
CA GLY A 193 -10.63 -2.98 2.66
C GLY A 193 -9.75 -4.17 2.34
N VAL A 194 -8.66 -3.96 1.58
CA VAL A 194 -7.69 -5.01 1.22
C VAL A 194 -7.03 -5.61 2.46
N LEU A 195 -6.59 -4.78 3.41
CA LEU A 195 -5.99 -5.27 4.66
C LEU A 195 -7.02 -5.98 5.55
N ALA A 196 -8.28 -5.54 5.58
CA ALA A 196 -9.34 -6.23 6.29
C ALA A 196 -9.65 -7.60 5.65
N LEU A 197 -9.75 -7.68 4.32
CA LEU A 197 -10.01 -8.92 3.60
C LEU A 197 -8.87 -9.93 3.80
N LEU A 198 -7.62 -9.51 3.58
CA LEU A 198 -6.44 -10.36 3.77
C LEU A 198 -6.24 -10.76 5.24
N GLY A 199 -6.46 -9.84 6.18
CA GLY A 199 -6.30 -10.11 7.61
C GLY A 199 -7.34 -11.09 8.14
N LEU A 200 -8.61 -10.90 7.80
CA LEU A 200 -9.70 -11.82 8.16
C LEU A 200 -9.53 -13.17 7.46
N SER A 201 -9.13 -13.21 6.19
CA SER A 201 -8.83 -14.45 5.49
C SER A 201 -7.64 -15.18 6.10
N GLY A 202 -6.62 -14.46 6.57
CA GLY A 202 -5.50 -15.02 7.34
C GLY A 202 -5.91 -15.62 8.68
N LEU A 203 -6.86 -15.01 9.38
CA LEU A 203 -7.47 -15.60 10.58
C LEU A 203 -8.24 -16.89 10.25
N VAL A 204 -8.95 -16.94 9.12
CA VAL A 204 -9.62 -18.17 8.65
C VAL A 204 -8.60 -19.25 8.27
N THR A 205 -7.53 -18.93 7.54
CA THR A 205 -6.45 -19.86 7.21
C THR A 205 -5.80 -20.42 8.50
N ALA A 206 -5.46 -19.55 9.46
CA ALA A 206 -4.86 -19.97 10.73
C ALA A 206 -5.82 -20.82 11.58
N GLY A 207 -7.10 -20.45 11.67
CA GLY A 207 -8.13 -21.24 12.33
C GLY A 207 -8.31 -22.61 11.68
N SER A 208 -8.25 -22.68 10.34
CA SER A 208 -8.31 -23.93 9.59
C SER A 208 -7.13 -24.84 9.89
N LEU A 209 -5.89 -24.32 10.00
CA LEU A 209 -4.72 -25.11 10.42
C LEU A 209 -4.86 -25.69 11.83
N VAL A 210 -5.47 -24.94 12.76
CA VAL A 210 -5.72 -25.43 14.14
C VAL A 210 -6.78 -26.53 14.14
N VAL A 211 -7.84 -26.40 13.34
CA VAL A 211 -8.88 -27.43 13.19
C VAL A 211 -8.33 -28.69 12.50
N HIS A 212 -7.51 -28.53 11.47
CA HIS A 212 -6.92 -29.63 10.68
C HIS A 212 -5.48 -29.97 11.12
N TRP A 213 -5.18 -29.82 12.42
CA TRP A 213 -3.83 -30.03 12.96
C TRP A 213 -3.27 -31.43 12.68
N SER A 214 -4.12 -32.47 12.73
CA SER A 214 -3.71 -33.85 12.40
C SER A 214 -3.26 -33.97 10.94
N THR A 215 -4.04 -33.44 10.01
CA THR A 215 -3.68 -33.39 8.58
C THR A 215 -2.41 -32.58 8.35
N MET A 216 -2.23 -31.44 9.05
CA MET A 216 -0.99 -30.68 8.98
C MET A 216 0.22 -31.52 9.44
N GLN A 217 0.08 -32.31 10.51
CA GLN A 217 1.12 -33.21 11.00
C GLN A 217 1.40 -34.36 10.02
N GLU A 218 0.37 -34.93 9.40
CA GLU A 218 0.51 -35.97 8.36
C GLU A 218 1.31 -35.44 7.15
N LEU A 219 1.11 -34.19 6.74
CA LEU A 219 1.86 -33.57 5.64
C LEU A 219 3.35 -33.35 5.94
N TYR A 220 3.76 -33.26 7.21
CA TYR A 220 5.18 -33.28 7.57
C TYR A 220 5.83 -34.65 7.39
N GLY A 221 5.04 -35.74 7.44
CA GLY A 221 5.49 -37.13 7.29
C GLY A 221 6.08 -37.50 5.92
N ILE A 222 6.22 -36.55 4.99
CA ILE A 222 7.01 -36.71 3.76
C ILE A 222 8.53 -36.69 4.02
N THR A 223 8.97 -36.34 5.24
CA THR A 223 10.40 -36.33 5.59
C THR A 223 10.63 -36.79 7.04
N ASP A 224 11.61 -37.69 7.21
CA ASP A 224 12.05 -38.19 8.52
C ASP A 224 13.09 -37.28 9.21
N SER A 225 13.33 -36.07 8.68
CA SER A 225 14.37 -35.16 9.13
C SER A 225 13.81 -33.88 9.74
N ILE A 226 14.27 -33.54 10.96
CA ILE A 226 13.96 -32.27 11.64
C ILE A 226 14.31 -31.06 10.75
N PHE A 227 15.37 -31.16 9.94
CA PHE A 227 15.71 -30.09 9.00
C PHE A 227 14.74 -30.05 7.80
N GLY A 228 14.22 -31.20 7.36
CA GLY A 228 13.16 -31.28 6.38
C GLY A 228 11.86 -30.63 6.89
N GLU A 229 11.44 -30.97 8.12
CA GLU A 229 10.29 -30.35 8.78
C GLU A 229 10.45 -28.83 8.92
N PHE A 230 11.63 -28.37 9.34
CA PHE A 230 11.95 -26.94 9.41
C PHE A 230 11.87 -26.26 8.04
N SER A 231 12.43 -26.86 7.00
CA SER A 231 12.34 -26.34 5.63
C SER A 231 10.90 -26.31 5.09
N LEU A 232 10.08 -27.33 5.38
CA LEU A 232 8.65 -27.34 5.07
C LEU A 232 7.87 -26.27 5.84
N THR A 233 8.27 -25.99 7.09
CA THR A 233 7.71 -24.89 7.90
C THR A 233 8.05 -23.53 7.30
N VAL A 234 9.31 -23.29 6.94
CA VAL A 234 9.75 -22.05 6.28
C VAL A 234 9.04 -21.88 4.94
N LEU A 235 8.97 -22.93 4.11
CA LEU A 235 8.29 -22.90 2.82
C LEU A 235 6.79 -22.61 2.98
N SER A 236 6.15 -23.20 3.98
CA SER A 236 4.75 -22.92 4.37
C SER A 236 4.53 -21.45 4.73
N VAL A 237 5.45 -20.83 5.48
CA VAL A 237 5.42 -19.40 5.79
C VAL A 237 5.63 -18.53 4.54
N LEU A 238 6.52 -18.92 3.62
CA LEU A 238 6.74 -18.19 2.37
C LEU A 238 5.50 -18.21 1.45
N TYR A 239 4.77 -19.33 1.41
CA TYR A 239 3.51 -19.48 0.66
C TYR A 239 2.26 -19.01 1.38
N ALA A 240 2.34 -18.66 2.67
CA ALA A 240 1.17 -18.21 3.44
C ALA A 240 0.39 -17.08 2.75
N PRO A 241 1.00 -16.05 2.11
CA PRO A 241 0.24 -15.04 1.39
C PRO A 241 -0.48 -15.57 0.15
N ASN A 242 0.04 -16.59 -0.55
CA ASN A 242 -0.66 -17.23 -1.68
C ASN A 242 -1.96 -17.89 -1.18
N VAL A 243 -1.87 -18.66 -0.08
CA VAL A 243 -3.04 -19.34 0.51
C VAL A 243 -4.05 -18.34 1.06
N ILE A 244 -3.60 -17.26 1.71
CA ILE A 244 -4.48 -16.17 2.18
C ILE A 244 -5.20 -15.47 1.03
N VAL A 245 -4.54 -15.27 -0.11
CA VAL A 245 -5.18 -14.71 -1.33
C VAL A 245 -6.20 -15.70 -1.92
N GLY A 246 -5.91 -17.00 -1.91
CA GLY A 246 -6.87 -18.05 -2.25
C GLY A 246 -8.10 -18.04 -1.34
N THR A 247 -7.90 -18.04 -0.01
CA THR A 247 -8.98 -17.89 0.99
C THR A 247 -9.77 -16.59 0.79
N SER A 248 -9.10 -15.48 0.43
CA SER A 248 -9.75 -14.21 0.13
C SER A 248 -10.65 -14.30 -1.12
N ALA A 249 -10.24 -15.05 -2.14
CA ALA A 249 -11.06 -15.30 -3.34
C ALA A 249 -12.33 -16.09 -2.99
N VAL A 250 -12.18 -17.17 -2.21
CA VAL A 250 -13.32 -17.96 -1.70
C VAL A 250 -14.25 -17.08 -0.84
N ALA A 251 -13.70 -16.24 0.04
CA ALA A 251 -14.46 -15.34 0.91
C ALA A 251 -15.30 -14.29 0.17
N VAL A 252 -14.91 -13.88 -1.05
CA VAL A 252 -15.70 -12.93 -1.85
C VAL A 252 -16.69 -13.59 -2.83
N GLY A 253 -16.74 -14.92 -2.90
CA GLY A 253 -17.60 -15.65 -3.84
C GLY A 253 -16.91 -16.17 -5.11
N SER A 254 -15.59 -16.03 -5.22
CA SER A 254 -14.79 -16.62 -6.30
C SER A 254 -14.34 -18.04 -5.95
N SER A 255 -13.62 -18.70 -6.86
CA SER A 255 -12.97 -19.99 -6.64
C SER A 255 -11.44 -19.85 -6.61
N ALA A 256 -10.79 -20.71 -5.82
CA ALA A 256 -9.36 -21.01 -5.90
C ALA A 256 -9.20 -22.42 -6.49
N HIS A 257 -8.16 -22.64 -7.30
CA HIS A 257 -7.87 -23.94 -7.91
C HIS A 257 -6.41 -24.32 -7.71
N LEU A 258 -6.16 -25.61 -7.51
CA LEU A 258 -4.83 -26.22 -7.43
C LEU A 258 -4.88 -27.50 -8.26
N GLY A 259 -4.46 -27.40 -9.52
CA GLY A 259 -4.64 -28.48 -10.49
C GLY A 259 -6.11 -28.81 -10.72
N PHE A 260 -6.48 -30.05 -10.42
CA PHE A 260 -7.88 -30.49 -10.48
C PHE A 260 -8.69 -30.16 -9.22
N ALA A 261 -8.03 -29.86 -8.10
CA ALA A 261 -8.73 -29.45 -6.88
C ALA A 261 -9.30 -28.03 -7.05
N THR A 262 -10.57 -27.85 -6.71
CA THR A 262 -11.28 -26.56 -6.82
C THR A 262 -12.02 -26.25 -5.53
N PHE A 263 -11.79 -25.06 -4.98
CA PHE A 263 -12.35 -24.57 -3.73
C PHE A 263 -13.19 -23.32 -4.01
N SER A 264 -14.50 -23.40 -3.79
CA SER A 264 -15.47 -22.30 -3.89
C SER A 264 -16.34 -22.33 -2.64
N PRO A 265 -16.89 -21.21 -2.15
CA PRO A 265 -17.78 -21.24 -0.99
C PRO A 265 -19.02 -22.12 -1.21
N PHE A 266 -19.41 -22.40 -2.46
CA PHE A 266 -20.59 -23.20 -2.78
C PHE A 266 -20.28 -24.67 -3.06
N THR A 267 -19.05 -24.98 -3.51
CA THR A 267 -18.63 -26.34 -3.92
C THR A 267 -17.13 -26.54 -3.69
N VAL A 268 -16.76 -27.74 -3.22
CA VAL A 268 -15.35 -28.17 -3.20
C VAL A 268 -15.22 -29.48 -3.95
N PHE A 269 -14.27 -29.51 -4.88
CA PHE A 269 -13.81 -30.71 -5.56
C PHE A 269 -12.40 -31.00 -5.08
N GLY A 270 -12.21 -32.17 -4.46
CA GLY A 270 -10.89 -32.63 -4.03
C GLY A 270 -10.03 -33.06 -5.21
N GLY A 271 -8.72 -33.13 -4.99
CA GLY A 271 -7.73 -33.61 -5.93
C GLY A 271 -6.38 -33.72 -5.24
N ASP A 272 -5.39 -34.30 -5.92
CA ASP A 272 -4.04 -34.45 -5.37
C ASP A 272 -3.39 -33.07 -5.17
N MET A 273 -2.90 -32.82 -3.96
CA MET A 273 -2.21 -31.59 -3.57
C MET A 273 -0.76 -31.91 -3.16
N PRO A 274 0.19 -30.98 -3.35
CA PRO A 274 1.55 -31.17 -2.86
C PRO A 274 1.57 -31.23 -1.33
N ALA A 275 2.49 -32.02 -0.76
CA ALA A 275 2.66 -32.17 0.69
C ALA A 275 3.31 -30.92 1.33
N LEU A 276 2.56 -29.83 1.36
CA LEU A 276 2.94 -28.56 1.98
C LEU A 276 2.02 -28.33 3.20
N PRO A 277 2.54 -28.29 4.43
CA PRO A 277 1.74 -28.17 5.66
C PRO A 277 0.72 -27.02 5.64
N ILE A 278 1.03 -25.87 5.02
CA ILE A 278 0.09 -24.74 4.85
C ILE A 278 -1.20 -25.12 4.10
N LEU A 279 -1.18 -26.15 3.26
CA LEU A 279 -2.35 -26.63 2.50
C LEU A 279 -3.30 -27.49 3.33
N ALA A 280 -2.93 -27.89 4.56
CA ALA A 280 -3.91 -28.44 5.51
C ALA A 280 -5.02 -27.44 5.87
N ALA A 281 -4.84 -26.15 5.57
CA ALA A 281 -5.90 -25.15 5.69
C ALA A 281 -7.00 -25.27 4.62
N ALA A 282 -6.78 -26.03 3.54
CA ALA A 282 -7.73 -26.21 2.45
C ALA A 282 -8.99 -26.95 2.93
N PRO A 283 -10.20 -26.48 2.62
CA PRO A 283 -11.42 -27.12 3.11
C PRO A 283 -11.65 -28.47 2.44
N THR A 284 -12.06 -29.45 3.23
CA THR A 284 -12.46 -30.78 2.73
C THR A 284 -13.94 -30.78 2.31
N PRO A 285 -14.33 -31.56 1.28
CA PRO A 285 -15.75 -31.73 0.94
C PRO A 285 -16.50 -32.55 2.01
N PRO A 286 -17.72 -32.16 2.42
CA PRO A 286 -18.44 -30.93 2.08
C PRO A 286 -18.11 -29.78 3.05
N LEU A 287 -18.14 -28.53 2.56
CA LEU A 287 -17.87 -27.29 3.32
C LEU A 287 -18.78 -27.05 4.55
N GLY A 288 -19.89 -27.77 4.69
CA GLY A 288 -20.89 -27.53 5.73
C GLY A 288 -21.40 -26.07 5.73
N PRO A 289 -21.74 -25.48 6.88
CA PRO A 289 -22.21 -24.09 6.97
C PRO A 289 -21.07 -23.03 6.92
N VAL A 290 -19.79 -23.44 6.83
CA VAL A 290 -18.63 -22.54 6.96
C VAL A 290 -18.57 -21.49 5.83
N TRP A 291 -19.20 -21.75 4.69
CA TRP A 291 -19.33 -20.78 3.60
C TRP A 291 -19.97 -19.45 4.03
N VAL A 292 -20.89 -19.47 5.00
CA VAL A 292 -21.51 -18.24 5.53
C VAL A 292 -20.47 -17.39 6.25
N ALA A 293 -19.58 -18.00 7.04
CA ALA A 293 -18.49 -17.29 7.71
C ALA A 293 -17.49 -16.71 6.70
N LEU A 294 -17.21 -17.42 5.61
CA LEU A 294 -16.40 -16.93 4.50
C LEU A 294 -17.02 -15.70 3.82
N LEU A 295 -18.32 -15.70 3.53
CA LEU A 295 -18.99 -14.52 2.97
C LEU A 295 -19.09 -13.35 3.97
N ILE A 296 -19.18 -13.62 5.28
CA ILE A 296 -19.09 -12.58 6.32
C ILE A 296 -17.72 -11.89 6.30
N VAL A 297 -16.63 -12.58 5.95
CA VAL A 297 -15.31 -11.96 5.74
C VAL A 297 -15.35 -10.99 4.56
N GLY A 298 -15.94 -11.41 3.42
CA GLY A 298 -16.19 -10.53 2.27
C GLY A 298 -16.98 -9.27 2.67
N ALA A 299 -18.13 -9.45 3.33
CA ALA A 299 -18.96 -8.35 3.82
C ALA A 299 -18.22 -7.40 4.77
N SER A 300 -17.50 -7.94 5.77
CA SER A 300 -16.79 -7.17 6.78
C SER A 300 -15.67 -6.31 6.18
N SER A 301 -14.99 -6.81 5.15
CA SER A 301 -14.02 -6.01 4.40
C SER A 301 -14.66 -4.83 3.65
N GLY A 302 -15.86 -5.03 3.09
CA GLY A 302 -16.68 -3.94 2.51
C GLY A 302 -17.10 -2.89 3.55
N VAL A 303 -17.44 -3.31 4.78
CA VAL A 303 -17.70 -2.38 5.90
C VAL A 303 -16.46 -1.52 6.19
N ALA A 304 -15.25 -2.09 6.20
CA ALA A 304 -14.02 -1.34 6.43
C ALA A 304 -13.78 -0.25 5.36
N VAL A 305 -14.04 -0.55 4.09
CA VAL A 305 -14.00 0.46 3.00
C VAL A 305 -15.03 1.57 3.25
N GLY A 306 -16.27 1.19 3.55
CA GLY A 306 -17.36 2.14 3.77
C GLY A 306 -17.13 3.06 4.97
N GLN A 307 -16.67 2.53 6.10
CA GLN A 307 -16.28 3.30 7.28
C GLN A 307 -15.16 4.30 6.95
N GLN A 308 -14.13 3.86 6.22
CA GLN A 308 -13.02 4.73 5.82
C GLN A 308 -13.47 5.82 4.83
N CYS A 309 -14.42 5.52 3.94
CA CYS A 309 -15.05 6.53 3.09
C CYS A 309 -15.90 7.53 3.88
N ALA A 310 -16.66 7.08 4.89
CA ALA A 310 -17.58 7.91 5.67
C ALA A 310 -16.89 8.98 6.54
N ARG A 311 -15.63 8.76 6.97
CA ARG A 311 -14.86 9.69 7.85
C ARG A 311 -14.88 11.15 7.41
N HIS A 312 -14.91 11.40 6.11
CA HIS A 312 -15.12 12.73 5.55
C HIS A 312 -16.36 12.70 4.68
N ALA A 313 -17.50 13.06 5.28
CA ALA A 313 -18.77 13.11 4.57
C ALA A 313 -18.70 14.05 3.36
N LEU A 314 -19.34 13.67 2.26
CA LEU A 314 -19.35 14.40 0.98
C LEU A 314 -20.78 14.52 0.43
N PRO A 315 -21.07 15.40 -0.54
CA PRO A 315 -22.32 15.34 -1.29
C PRO A 315 -22.48 13.97 -1.98
N LEU A 316 -23.72 13.58 -2.29
CA LEU A 316 -24.07 12.23 -2.76
C LEU A 316 -23.17 11.70 -3.90
N LEU A 317 -23.01 12.48 -4.98
CA LEU A 317 -22.23 12.06 -6.15
C LEU A 317 -20.72 11.91 -5.86
N PRO A 318 -20.02 12.89 -5.23
CA PRO A 318 -18.66 12.68 -4.76
C PRO A 318 -18.48 11.56 -3.72
N ALA A 319 -19.45 11.32 -2.84
CA ALA A 319 -19.41 10.22 -1.88
C ALA A 319 -19.43 8.85 -2.59
N LEU A 320 -20.31 8.71 -3.60
CA LEU A 320 -20.38 7.52 -4.44
C LEU A 320 -19.11 7.34 -5.27
N ALA A 321 -18.62 8.40 -5.92
CA ALA A 321 -17.38 8.36 -6.71
C ALA A 321 -16.16 7.96 -5.86
N LYS A 322 -16.01 8.52 -4.64
CA LYS A 322 -14.98 8.14 -3.67
C LYS A 322 -15.01 6.65 -3.35
N LEU A 323 -16.20 6.10 -3.09
CA LEU A 323 -16.37 4.69 -2.80
C LEU A 323 -16.06 3.81 -4.02
N LEU A 324 -16.58 4.13 -5.20
CA LEU A 324 -16.36 3.35 -6.41
C LEU A 324 -14.87 3.32 -6.80
N VAL A 325 -14.16 4.45 -6.68
CA VAL A 325 -12.70 4.49 -6.89
C VAL A 325 -11.97 3.62 -5.87
N ALA A 326 -12.39 3.61 -4.60
CA ALA A 326 -11.84 2.72 -3.58
C ALA A 326 -12.11 1.23 -3.89
N ALA A 327 -13.33 0.90 -4.33
CA ALA A 327 -13.73 -0.46 -4.69
C ALA A 327 -12.94 -0.99 -5.90
N VAL A 328 -12.81 -0.19 -6.97
CA VAL A 328 -12.01 -0.54 -8.15
C VAL A 328 -10.53 -0.68 -7.79
N ALA A 329 -9.96 0.27 -7.03
CA ALA A 329 -8.56 0.18 -6.61
C ALA A 329 -8.28 -1.06 -5.73
N GLY A 330 -9.20 -1.38 -4.81
CA GLY A 330 -9.11 -2.58 -3.98
C GLY A 330 -9.20 -3.88 -4.78
N ALA A 331 -10.16 -3.96 -5.71
CA ALA A 331 -10.32 -5.11 -6.61
C ALA A 331 -9.09 -5.30 -7.52
N LEU A 332 -8.51 -4.21 -8.05
CA LEU A 332 -7.29 -4.27 -8.85
C LEU A 332 -6.06 -4.71 -8.03
N VAL A 333 -5.94 -4.31 -6.76
CA VAL A 333 -4.86 -4.77 -5.88
C VAL A 333 -5.02 -6.26 -5.55
N MET A 334 -6.23 -6.73 -5.21
CA MET A 334 -6.49 -8.16 -5.00
C MET A 334 -6.25 -8.98 -6.26
N SER A 335 -6.69 -8.47 -7.42
CA SER A 335 -6.43 -9.06 -8.75
C SER A 335 -4.92 -9.19 -9.01
N LEU A 336 -4.13 -8.15 -8.74
CA LEU A 336 -2.67 -8.18 -8.92
C LEU A 336 -1.99 -9.19 -7.98
N LEU A 337 -2.43 -9.27 -6.72
CA LEU A 337 -1.91 -10.26 -5.76
C LEU A 337 -2.26 -11.70 -6.18
N ALA A 338 -3.48 -11.93 -6.66
CA ALA A 338 -3.91 -13.22 -7.17
C ALA A 338 -3.13 -13.66 -8.41
N TYR A 339 -2.95 -12.76 -9.38
CA TYR A 339 -2.14 -13.01 -10.57
C TYR A 339 -0.69 -13.38 -10.19
N GLY A 340 -0.07 -12.59 -9.31
CA GLY A 340 1.28 -12.89 -8.80
C GLY A 340 1.38 -14.10 -7.88
N GLY A 341 0.26 -14.64 -7.40
CA GLY A 341 0.20 -15.88 -6.63
C GLY A 341 -0.10 -17.12 -7.45
N SER A 342 -0.31 -16.96 -8.77
CA SER A 342 -0.78 -18.00 -9.70
C SER A 342 0.31 -18.42 -10.70
N GLY A 343 0.16 -19.62 -11.29
CA GLY A 343 1.09 -20.14 -12.29
C GLY A 343 0.98 -21.66 -12.46
N ARG A 344 1.97 -22.27 -13.12
CA ARG A 344 2.09 -23.74 -13.24
C ARG A 344 2.89 -24.33 -12.08
N LEU A 345 2.48 -25.49 -11.56
CA LEU A 345 3.17 -26.20 -10.49
C LEU A 345 3.57 -27.62 -10.94
N GLY A 346 4.48 -27.69 -11.92
CA GLY A 346 5.00 -28.96 -12.44
C GLY A 346 3.89 -29.90 -12.89
N ASN A 347 3.82 -31.10 -12.29
CA ASN A 347 2.83 -32.13 -12.60
C ASN A 347 1.42 -31.83 -12.06
N PHE A 348 1.27 -30.93 -11.08
CA PHE A 348 -0.05 -30.58 -10.52
C PHE A 348 -0.87 -29.72 -11.50
N GLY A 349 -0.25 -29.11 -12.51
CA GLY A 349 -0.93 -28.25 -13.47
C GLY A 349 -1.02 -26.79 -13.00
N ASP A 350 -2.08 -26.09 -13.40
CA ASP A 350 -2.27 -24.67 -13.10
C ASP A 350 -2.85 -24.46 -11.68
N VAL A 351 -2.35 -23.45 -10.97
CA VAL A 351 -2.80 -23.04 -9.63
C VAL A 351 -3.08 -21.55 -9.64
N GLY A 352 -4.18 -21.14 -9.03
CA GLY A 352 -4.63 -19.76 -9.05
C GLY A 352 -6.04 -19.58 -8.52
N VAL A 353 -6.74 -18.58 -9.03
CA VAL A 353 -8.12 -18.26 -8.70
C VAL A 353 -8.89 -17.91 -9.97
N ASP A 354 -10.22 -17.96 -9.94
CA ASP A 354 -11.01 -17.30 -10.98
C ASP A 354 -10.83 -15.78 -10.84
N GLN A 355 -9.97 -15.25 -11.73
CA GLN A 355 -9.58 -13.86 -11.78
C GLN A 355 -10.77 -12.92 -12.03
N GLY A 356 -11.73 -13.36 -12.86
CA GLY A 356 -12.91 -12.58 -13.22
C GLY A 356 -13.90 -12.54 -12.05
N ALA A 357 -14.21 -13.69 -11.47
CA ALA A 357 -15.07 -13.79 -10.30
C ALA A 357 -14.44 -13.10 -9.06
N LEU A 358 -13.12 -13.14 -8.89
CA LEU A 358 -12.43 -12.40 -7.83
C LEU A 358 -12.61 -10.89 -8.00
N LEU A 359 -12.36 -10.36 -9.20
CA LEU A 359 -12.45 -8.92 -9.47
C LEU A 359 -13.88 -8.42 -9.26
N ILE A 360 -14.88 -9.16 -9.77
CA ILE A 360 -16.31 -8.87 -9.61
C ILE A 360 -16.71 -8.97 -8.13
N GLY A 361 -16.29 -10.04 -7.43
CA GLY A 361 -16.62 -10.28 -6.01
C GLY A 361 -16.07 -9.21 -5.09
N VAL A 362 -14.77 -8.88 -5.17
CA VAL A 362 -14.16 -7.80 -4.37
C VAL A 362 -14.85 -6.47 -4.66
N PHE A 363 -15.08 -6.14 -5.94
CA PHE A 363 -15.78 -4.91 -6.31
C PHE A 363 -17.21 -4.88 -5.74
N PHE A 364 -17.97 -5.98 -5.85
CA PHE A 364 -19.33 -6.09 -5.32
C PHE A 364 -19.37 -5.86 -3.81
N TRP A 365 -18.56 -6.56 -3.02
CA TRP A 365 -18.55 -6.40 -1.56
C TRP A 365 -18.09 -4.99 -1.15
N PHE A 366 -17.05 -4.45 -1.80
CA PHE A 366 -16.53 -3.11 -1.48
C PHE A 366 -17.51 -2.00 -1.90
N ALA A 367 -18.24 -2.16 -3.01
CA ALA A 367 -19.20 -1.18 -3.48
C ALA A 367 -20.54 -1.28 -2.74
N VAL A 368 -21.15 -2.48 -2.62
CA VAL A 368 -22.51 -2.64 -2.09
C VAL A 368 -22.51 -2.50 -0.56
N VAL A 369 -21.74 -3.32 0.15
CA VAL A 369 -21.68 -3.23 1.63
C VAL A 369 -20.97 -1.95 2.07
N GLY A 370 -19.96 -1.50 1.30
CA GLY A 370 -19.35 -0.19 1.52
C GLY A 370 -20.34 0.97 1.35
N TRP A 371 -21.28 0.90 0.41
CA TRP A 371 -22.28 1.97 0.21
C TRP A 371 -23.31 1.99 1.32
N ILE A 372 -23.86 0.83 1.69
CA ILE A 372 -24.76 0.68 2.84
C ILE A 372 -24.08 1.26 4.09
N THR A 373 -22.79 0.94 4.30
CA THR A 373 -21.99 1.48 5.41
C THR A 373 -21.77 2.99 5.32
N VAL A 374 -21.49 3.55 4.13
CA VAL A 374 -21.35 5.01 3.92
C VAL A 374 -22.65 5.74 4.27
N VAL A 375 -23.80 5.18 3.91
CA VAL A 375 -25.13 5.75 4.25
C VAL A 375 -25.35 5.69 5.77
N MET A 376 -25.21 4.52 6.39
CA MET A 376 -25.45 4.33 7.83
C MET A 376 -24.49 5.14 8.72
N ALA A 377 -23.22 5.27 8.31
CA ALA A 377 -22.19 6.02 9.05
C ALA A 377 -22.21 7.54 8.78
N GLY A 378 -23.24 8.08 8.12
CA GLY A 378 -23.38 9.53 7.90
C GLY A 378 -22.39 10.12 6.89
N GLY A 379 -21.83 9.32 5.98
CA GLY A 379 -20.86 9.74 4.97
C GLY A 379 -21.43 10.63 3.85
N ILE A 380 -22.74 10.90 3.85
CA ILE A 380 -23.41 11.75 2.87
C ILE A 380 -23.83 13.06 3.55
N ARG A 381 -23.29 14.20 3.10
CA ARG A 381 -23.76 15.52 3.54
C ARG A 381 -25.09 15.83 2.84
N PRO A 382 -26.16 16.16 3.58
CA PRO A 382 -27.38 16.65 2.97
C PRO A 382 -27.11 17.97 2.24
N ILE A 383 -27.59 18.09 1.00
CA ILE A 383 -27.54 19.33 0.24
C ILE A 383 -28.49 20.32 0.93
N ARG A 384 -27.94 21.18 1.80
CA ARG A 384 -28.66 22.35 2.27
C ARG A 384 -28.82 23.29 1.08
N LEU A 385 -29.92 23.17 0.35
CA LEU A 385 -30.39 24.19 -0.57
C LEU A 385 -30.39 25.51 0.21
N ARG A 386 -29.51 26.42 -0.21
CA ARG A 386 -29.32 27.73 0.42
C ARG A 386 -30.61 28.51 0.22
N ARG A 387 -31.53 28.40 1.20
CA ARG A 387 -32.84 29.07 1.20
C ARG A 387 -32.59 30.51 0.77
N PRO A 388 -33.19 31.00 -0.33
CA PRO A 388 -32.87 32.33 -0.85
C PRO A 388 -33.05 33.32 0.28
N ARG A 389 -32.00 34.09 0.56
CA ARG A 389 -31.97 35.04 1.67
C ARG A 389 -33.02 36.08 1.31
N ARG A 390 -34.21 35.95 1.91
CA ARG A 390 -35.38 36.79 1.62
C ARG A 390 -34.87 38.24 1.66
N PRO A 391 -34.98 39.01 0.56
CA PRO A 391 -34.50 40.38 0.56
C PRO A 391 -35.10 41.07 1.79
N ARG A 392 -34.24 41.64 2.64
CA ARG A 392 -34.72 42.53 3.69
C ARG A 392 -35.41 43.66 2.92
N ALA A 393 -36.72 43.79 3.09
CA ALA A 393 -37.45 44.87 2.45
C ALA A 393 -36.72 46.16 2.76
N ALA A 394 -36.37 46.93 1.72
CA ALA A 394 -35.87 48.27 1.93
C ALA A 394 -36.95 49.04 2.71
N PRO A 395 -36.57 49.92 3.64
CA PRO A 395 -37.51 50.90 4.16
C PRO A 395 -38.16 51.59 2.96
N VAL A 396 -39.49 51.65 2.95
CA VAL A 396 -40.20 52.49 1.99
C VAL A 396 -39.93 53.92 2.44
N GLU A 397 -39.20 54.69 1.64
CA GLU A 397 -39.16 56.14 1.81
C GLU A 397 -40.58 56.65 1.57
N GLU A 398 -41.17 57.29 2.59
CA GLU A 398 -42.46 57.95 2.45
C GLU A 398 -42.30 59.10 1.44
N PRO A 399 -43.24 59.27 0.48
CA PRO A 399 -43.13 60.32 -0.50
C PRO A 399 -43.23 61.68 0.20
N VAL A 400 -42.19 62.50 0.04
CA VAL A 400 -42.16 63.88 0.53
C VAL A 400 -43.33 64.64 -0.09
N LEU A 401 -44.26 65.10 0.74
CA LEU A 401 -45.35 65.96 0.31
C LEU A 401 -44.76 67.33 -0.03
N PHE A 402 -44.91 67.77 -1.27
CA PHE A 402 -44.62 69.14 -1.66
C PHE A 402 -45.80 70.02 -1.24
N GLU A 403 -45.59 70.89 -0.26
CA GLU A 403 -46.44 72.06 -0.02
C GLU A 403 -45.65 73.31 -0.47
N ASP A 404 -46.24 74.05 -1.42
CA ASP A 404 -45.74 75.35 -1.88
C ASP A 404 -46.18 76.46 -0.89
N PRO A 405 -45.52 77.63 -0.87
CA PRO A 405 -45.46 78.47 0.32
C PRO A 405 -46.47 79.63 0.34
N GLU A 406 -47.10 79.88 1.49
CA GLU A 406 -47.69 81.19 1.82
C GLU A 406 -47.42 81.61 3.28
N ASP A 407 -46.94 82.86 3.38
CA ASP A 407 -47.07 83.87 4.44
C ASP A 407 -46.39 83.81 5.81
N GLU A 408 -45.73 84.94 6.09
CA GLU A 408 -45.16 85.41 7.35
C GLU A 408 -46.19 85.49 8.49
N ILE A 409 -45.73 85.34 9.74
CA ILE A 409 -45.97 86.33 10.80
C ILE A 409 -44.87 86.20 11.87
N ASP A 410 -44.50 87.37 12.39
CA ASP A 410 -43.44 87.66 13.36
C ASP A 410 -43.80 87.21 14.79
N ASP A 411 -42.79 86.93 15.63
CA ASP A 411 -42.76 87.16 17.10
C ASP A 411 -41.54 86.47 17.76
N GLU A 412 -40.48 87.24 17.99
CA GLU A 412 -39.52 87.01 19.08
C GLU A 412 -39.95 87.89 20.28
N PRO A 413 -39.69 87.53 21.57
CA PRO A 413 -38.32 87.75 22.07
C PRO A 413 -37.82 86.87 23.24
N ALA A 414 -36.48 86.81 23.33
CA ALA A 414 -35.63 86.90 24.54
C ALA A 414 -35.81 85.96 25.77
N GLY A 415 -34.68 85.38 26.20
CA GLY A 415 -34.46 84.80 27.54
C GLY A 415 -33.00 84.39 27.78
N GLU A 416 -32.24 85.19 28.54
CA GLU A 416 -30.79 85.04 28.79
C GLU A 416 -30.41 84.01 29.88
N SER A 417 -29.25 83.34 29.71
CA SER A 417 -28.21 83.06 30.75
C SER A 417 -27.15 82.08 30.16
N VAL A 418 -25.94 82.50 29.73
CA VAL A 418 -24.73 82.94 30.48
C VAL A 418 -23.84 81.79 30.98
N GLU A 419 -22.64 81.70 30.37
CA GLU A 419 -21.30 81.23 30.86
C GLU A 419 -21.16 79.83 31.53
N GLU A 420 -20.01 79.14 31.57
CA GLU A 420 -18.60 79.59 31.56
C GLU A 420 -17.64 78.53 30.92
N GLY A 421 -16.34 78.83 30.83
CA GLY A 421 -15.35 78.19 29.96
C GLY A 421 -14.59 76.93 30.43
N PRO A 422 -13.47 76.57 29.75
CA PRO A 422 -12.88 75.23 29.75
C PRO A 422 -11.67 75.05 30.71
N THR A 423 -11.24 73.79 30.90
CA THR A 423 -9.91 73.46 31.46
C THR A 423 -9.17 72.41 30.63
N VAL A 424 -7.85 72.62 30.52
CA VAL A 424 -6.86 71.79 29.80
C VAL A 424 -5.66 71.60 30.72
N SER A 425 -5.12 70.38 30.80
CA SER A 425 -3.70 70.02 31.04
C SER A 425 -3.57 68.48 30.91
N GLU A 426 -2.61 67.85 30.22
CA GLU A 426 -1.13 67.99 30.26
C GLU A 426 -0.59 67.71 31.69
N ASP A 427 0.42 66.88 31.98
CA ASP A 427 1.31 65.96 31.22
C ASP A 427 1.47 64.64 32.07
N ASP A 428 2.39 63.68 31.91
CA ASP A 428 3.66 63.53 31.17
C ASP A 428 3.98 62.04 30.90
N GLU A 429 4.96 61.79 30.03
CA GLU A 429 5.73 60.53 29.88
C GLU A 429 7.04 60.66 30.74
N PRO A 430 8.23 60.04 30.49
CA PRO A 430 8.62 58.97 29.57
C PRO A 430 9.38 57.78 30.21
N ALA A 431 9.71 56.84 29.33
CA ALA A 431 10.57 55.67 29.47
C ALA A 431 11.91 55.81 30.23
N ARG A 432 12.43 54.67 30.72
CA ARG A 432 13.87 54.35 30.65
C ARG A 432 14.16 52.90 30.26
N GLU A 433 15.06 52.77 29.30
CA GLU A 433 15.77 51.56 28.88
C GLU A 433 17.18 51.60 29.49
N SER A 434 17.73 50.46 29.95
CA SER A 434 19.14 50.33 30.28
C SER A 434 19.61 48.88 30.18
N ALA A 435 20.74 48.66 29.50
CA ALA A 435 21.32 47.35 29.22
C ALA A 435 22.61 47.09 30.03
N ALA A 436 23.07 45.83 30.00
CA ALA A 436 24.35 45.34 30.55
C ALA A 436 24.47 45.41 32.10
N GLU A 437 25.36 44.67 32.78
CA GLU A 437 26.50 43.89 32.31
C GLU A 437 26.77 42.66 33.21
N ASP A 438 27.47 41.71 32.61
CA ASP A 438 28.20 40.52 33.06
C ASP A 438 28.89 40.59 34.45
N ASP A 439 28.82 39.53 35.27
CA ASP A 439 29.99 39.05 36.06
C ASP A 439 29.87 37.57 36.54
N GLN A 440 31.06 37.02 36.80
CA GLN A 440 31.51 35.69 37.25
C GLN A 440 31.33 35.50 38.79
N THR A 441 31.59 34.38 39.50
CA THR A 441 31.97 32.97 39.21
C THR A 441 31.43 32.04 40.36
N PRO A 442 32.17 31.15 41.05
CA PRO A 442 32.11 29.70 40.78
C PRO A 442 31.72 28.80 41.98
N ASP A 443 31.38 27.54 41.70
CA ASP A 443 31.91 26.33 42.35
C ASP A 443 31.53 25.06 41.52
#